data_AF-A0A1G7SYM9-F1
#
_entry.id   AF-A0A1G7SYM9-F1
#
_cell.length_a   1.000
_cell.length_b   1.000
_cell.length_c   1.000
_cell.angle_alpha   90.00
_cell.angle_beta   90.00
_cell.angle_gamma   90.00
#
_symmetry.space_group_name_H-M   'P 1'
#
loop_
_entity.id
_entity.type
_entity.pdbx_description
1 polymer ?
#
loop_
_entity_poly.entity_id
_entity_poly.type
_entity_poly.pdbx_seq_one_letter_code
_entity_poly.pdbx_strand_id
1 'polypeptide(L)'
;MSWDSGRVRVTERDLQQIPPGNLRVPRGEFGALWTAAEELNAANGERGVLDWAPAGVALTCRWLARAVSQTSNGRRIPTPAPVTDRAVLAFEEAIEAEYLAAEKLLARPVTPAMVITQPGYVEAVAATLRWAWRVQGAAPVLVPVAAG
;
A
#
# COMPACT_ATOMS: atom_id res chain seq x y z
N MET A 1 -12.66 13.52 6.75
CA MET A 1 -13.18 12.14 6.62
C MET A 1 -12.29 11.25 7.48
N SER A 2 -12.78 10.84 8.64
CA SER A 2 -12.04 10.00 9.58
C SER A 2 -12.27 8.55 9.17
N TRP A 3 -11.21 7.87 8.72
CA TRP A 3 -11.23 6.43 8.55
C TRP A 3 -11.07 5.81 9.94
N ASP A 4 -11.91 4.84 10.25
CA ASP A 4 -11.82 4.07 11.48
C ASP A 4 -10.38 3.54 11.62
N SER A 5 -9.63 4.08 12.59
CA SER A 5 -8.22 3.79 12.83
C SER A 5 -8.08 2.50 13.66
N GLY A 6 -8.93 1.52 13.38
CA GLY A 6 -8.79 0.19 13.93
C GLY A 6 -7.45 -0.36 13.44
N ARG A 7 -6.54 -0.66 14.38
CA ARG A 7 -5.28 -1.35 14.07
C ARG A 7 -5.57 -2.55 13.19
N VAL A 8 -5.20 -2.46 11.92
CA VAL A 8 -5.32 -3.58 10.99
C VAL A 8 -4.20 -4.55 11.37
N ARG A 9 -4.52 -5.52 12.23
CA ARG A 9 -3.65 -6.68 12.41
C ARG A 9 -3.81 -7.55 11.19
N VAL A 10 -2.75 -7.63 10.38
CA VAL A 10 -2.67 -8.59 9.28
C VAL A 10 -2.64 -9.99 9.90
N THR A 11 -3.62 -10.81 9.55
CA THR A 11 -3.70 -12.20 10.03
C THR A 11 -3.25 -13.17 8.94
N GLU A 12 -2.86 -14.37 9.34
CA GLU A 12 -2.59 -15.48 8.42
C GLU A 12 -3.80 -15.74 7.49
N ARG A 13 -5.02 -15.54 8.02
CA ARG A 13 -6.25 -15.67 7.24
C ARG A 13 -6.34 -14.63 6.12
N ASP A 14 -5.88 -13.40 6.35
CA ASP A 14 -5.84 -12.35 5.33
C ASP A 14 -4.85 -12.70 4.23
N LEU A 15 -3.69 -13.24 4.60
CA LEU A 15 -2.66 -13.71 3.65
C LEU A 15 -3.12 -14.90 2.82
N GLN A 16 -3.89 -15.82 3.41
CA GLN A 16 -4.41 -16.98 2.71
C GLN A 16 -5.48 -16.63 1.66
N GLN A 17 -6.22 -15.54 1.89
CA GLN A 17 -7.27 -15.07 0.98
C GLN A 17 -6.74 -14.27 -0.20
N ILE A 18 -5.44 -13.91 -0.21
CA ILE A 18 -4.83 -13.23 -1.35
C ILE A 18 -4.89 -14.16 -2.58
N PRO A 19 -5.50 -13.72 -3.70
CA PRO A 19 -5.53 -14.52 -4.92
C PRO A 19 -4.10 -14.93 -5.34
N PRO A 20 -3.88 -16.18 -5.77
CA PRO A 20 -2.54 -16.66 -6.12
C PRO A 20 -1.92 -15.86 -7.28
N GLY A 21 -2.74 -15.31 -8.18
CA GLY A 21 -2.30 -14.42 -9.26
C GLY A 21 -1.94 -13.01 -8.81
N ASN A 22 -2.20 -12.60 -7.56
CA ASN A 22 -1.91 -11.23 -7.11
C ASN A 22 -0.54 -11.08 -6.43
N LEU A 23 0.13 -12.19 -6.10
CA LEU A 23 1.38 -12.18 -5.35
C LEU A 23 2.38 -13.16 -5.96
N ARG A 24 3.60 -12.69 -6.25
CA ARG A 24 4.69 -13.52 -6.79
C ARG A 24 5.85 -13.74 -5.83
N VAL A 25 5.76 -13.18 -4.63
CA VAL A 25 6.72 -13.33 -3.52
C VAL A 25 6.14 -14.21 -2.41
N PRO A 26 6.96 -14.76 -1.49
CA PRO A 26 6.46 -15.55 -0.38
C PRO A 26 5.44 -14.78 0.49
N ARG A 27 4.31 -15.41 0.80
CA ARG A 27 3.24 -14.80 1.62
C ARG A 27 3.72 -14.36 3.01
N GLY A 28 4.66 -15.09 3.61
CA GLY A 28 5.24 -14.72 4.91
C GLY A 28 6.04 -13.41 4.84
N GLU A 29 6.85 -13.21 3.80
CA GLU A 29 7.58 -11.95 3.60
C GLU A 29 6.62 -10.79 3.31
N PHE A 30 5.61 -11.04 2.47
CA PHE A 30 4.56 -10.07 2.19
C PHE A 30 3.79 -9.67 3.46
N GLY A 31 3.42 -10.64 4.29
CA GLY A 31 2.73 -10.39 5.55
C GLY A 31 3.57 -9.63 6.56
N ALA A 32 4.88 -9.90 6.63
CA ALA A 32 5.80 -9.16 7.48
C ALA A 32 5.90 -7.69 7.06
N LEU A 33 6.07 -7.42 5.75
CA LEU A 33 6.09 -6.05 5.23
C LEU A 33 4.77 -5.33 5.49
N TRP A 34 3.65 -5.98 5.20
CA TRP A 34 2.33 -5.39 5.37
C TRP A 34 2.09 -5.03 6.84
N THR A 35 2.38 -5.95 7.77
CA THR A 35 2.24 -5.69 9.21
C THR A 35 3.09 -4.50 9.65
N ALA A 36 4.36 -4.46 9.26
CA ALA A 36 5.26 -3.36 9.59
C ALA A 36 4.77 -2.00 9.03
N ALA A 37 4.22 -2.00 7.82
CA ALA A 37 3.67 -0.80 7.20
C ALA A 37 2.44 -0.28 7.94
N GLU A 38 1.52 -1.17 8.34
CA GLU A 38 0.33 -0.82 9.10
C GLU A 38 0.69 -0.22 10.47
N GLU A 39 1.60 -0.88 11.19
CA GLU A 39 2.04 -0.45 12.51
C GLU A 39 2.75 0.90 12.46
N LEU A 40 3.67 1.08 11.50
CA LEU A 40 4.41 2.33 11.36
C LEU A 40 3.51 3.47 10.88
N ASN A 41 2.59 3.22 9.95
CA ASN A 41 1.63 4.22 9.49
C ASN A 41 0.71 4.68 10.64
N ALA A 42 0.22 3.73 11.45
CA ALA A 42 -0.58 4.05 12.64
C ALA A 42 0.21 4.89 13.65
N ALA A 43 1.45 4.49 13.97
CA ALA A 43 2.31 5.21 14.89
C ALA A 43 2.67 6.62 14.40
N ASN A 44 2.91 6.80 13.09
CA ASN A 44 3.14 8.11 12.48
C ASN A 44 1.89 9.00 12.59
N GLY A 45 0.70 8.44 12.34
CA GLY A 45 -0.57 9.15 12.49
C GLY A 45 -0.82 9.62 13.93
N GLU A 46 -0.57 8.76 14.93
CA GLU A 46 -0.69 9.12 16.35
C GLU A 46 0.28 10.24 16.76
N ARG A 47 1.46 10.31 16.12
CA ARG A 47 2.51 11.31 16.39
C ARG A 47 2.44 12.55 15.50
N GLY A 48 1.51 12.60 14.54
CA GLY A 48 1.42 13.68 13.56
C GLY A 48 2.62 13.76 12.60
N VAL A 49 3.36 12.66 12.42
CA VAL A 49 4.52 12.58 11.51
C VAL A 49 4.03 12.44 10.08
N LEU A 50 4.46 13.35 9.19
CA LEU A 50 4.10 13.36 7.77
C LEU A 50 5.05 12.50 6.92
N ASP A 51 5.23 11.24 7.30
CA ASP A 51 5.93 10.24 6.49
C ASP A 51 4.91 9.33 5.81
N TRP A 52 4.81 9.47 4.48
CA TRP A 52 3.80 8.81 3.66
C TRP A 52 4.27 7.49 3.06
N ALA A 53 5.55 7.14 3.17
CA ALA A 53 6.05 5.87 2.64
C ALA A 53 5.35 4.65 3.28
N PRO A 54 5.20 4.57 4.62
CA PRO A 54 4.45 3.48 5.26
C PRO A 54 2.99 3.41 4.79
N ALA A 55 2.34 4.56 4.58
CA ALA A 55 0.97 4.62 4.06
C ALA A 55 0.87 4.04 2.63
N GLY A 56 1.84 4.35 1.77
CA GLY A 56 1.91 3.82 0.40
C GLY A 56 2.10 2.31 0.36
N VAL A 57 3.00 1.78 1.21
CA VAL A 57 3.18 0.32 1.35
C VAL A 57 1.90 -0.34 1.88
N ALA A 58 1.33 0.17 2.97
CA ALA A 58 0.15 -0.42 3.60
C ALA A 58 -1.05 -0.45 2.65
N LEU A 59 -1.33 0.66 1.94
CA LEU A 59 -2.46 0.72 1.00
C LEU A 59 -2.26 -0.23 -0.19
N THR A 60 -1.02 -0.32 -0.71
CA THR A 60 -0.70 -1.25 -1.79
C THR A 60 -0.91 -2.70 -1.36
N CYS A 61 -0.45 -3.07 -0.15
CA CYS A 61 -0.63 -4.42 0.39
C CYS A 61 -2.11 -4.76 0.59
N ARG A 62 -2.89 -3.84 1.19
CA ARG A 62 -4.36 -3.98 1.32
C ARG A 62 -5.03 -4.21 -0.03
N TRP A 63 -4.66 -3.42 -1.03
CA TRP A 63 -5.25 -3.53 -2.36
C TRP A 63 -4.92 -4.87 -3.04
N LEU A 64 -3.64 -5.29 -3.03
CA LEU A 64 -3.22 -6.60 -3.56
C LEU A 64 -3.94 -7.76 -2.87
N ALA A 65 -4.18 -7.64 -1.58
CA ALA A 65 -4.94 -8.61 -0.79
C ALA A 65 -6.46 -8.55 -1.01
N ARG A 66 -6.96 -7.61 -1.83
CA ARG A 66 -8.39 -7.33 -2.01
C ARG A 66 -9.10 -7.00 -0.69
N ALA A 67 -8.38 -6.35 0.23
CA ALA A 67 -8.91 -5.97 1.53
C ALA A 67 -10.12 -5.04 1.37
N VAL A 68 -11.12 -5.25 2.23
CA VAL A 68 -12.38 -4.51 2.23
C VAL A 68 -12.53 -3.83 3.58
N SER A 69 -12.62 -2.50 3.57
CA SER A 69 -12.91 -1.71 4.76
C SER A 69 -14.41 -1.57 4.96
N GLN A 70 -14.85 -1.42 6.21
CA GLN A 70 -16.24 -1.13 6.54
C GLN A 70 -16.34 0.33 6.99
N THR A 71 -17.28 1.08 6.43
CA THR A 71 -17.57 2.45 6.88
C THR A 71 -18.48 2.44 8.10
N SER A 72 -18.58 3.58 8.79
CA SER A 72 -19.42 3.74 10.00
C SER A 72 -20.91 3.43 9.80
N ASN A 73 -21.41 3.52 8.56
CA ASN A 73 -22.77 3.13 8.19
C ASN A 73 -22.90 1.65 7.76
N GLY A 74 -21.87 0.83 7.99
CA GLY A 74 -21.85 -0.60 7.69
C GLY A 74 -21.54 -0.96 6.24
N ARG A 75 -21.37 0.02 5.33
CA ARG A 75 -21.05 -0.25 3.92
C ARG A 75 -19.63 -0.82 3.78
N ARG A 76 -19.50 -1.92 3.04
CA ARG A 76 -18.22 -2.53 2.70
C ARG A 76 -17.67 -1.90 1.42
N ILE A 77 -16.47 -1.35 1.47
CA ILE A 77 -15.81 -0.67 0.36
C ILE A 77 -14.47 -1.36 0.08
N PRO A 78 -14.19 -1.76 -1.17
CA PRO A 78 -12.88 -2.30 -1.51
C PRO A 78 -11.82 -1.23 -1.31
N THR A 79 -10.62 -1.64 -0.90
CA THR A 79 -9.47 -0.75 -0.92
C THR A 79 -9.26 -0.23 -2.35
N PRO A 80 -9.14 1.09 -2.59
CA PRO A 80 -8.90 1.63 -3.93
C PRO A 80 -7.46 1.36 -4.38
N ALA A 81 -7.24 1.40 -5.69
CA ALA A 81 -5.89 1.32 -6.26
C ALA A 81 -5.05 2.53 -5.80
N PRO A 82 -3.82 2.33 -5.30
CA PRO A 82 -3.10 3.32 -4.49
C PRO A 82 -2.67 4.62 -5.22
N VAL A 83 -2.55 4.57 -6.54
CA VAL A 83 -2.08 5.64 -7.42
C VAL A 83 -3.19 6.13 -8.35
N THR A 84 -3.99 5.22 -8.93
CA THR A 84 -5.06 5.60 -9.87
C THR A 84 -6.40 5.87 -9.20
N ASP A 85 -6.52 5.59 -7.90
CA ASP A 85 -7.73 5.70 -7.09
C ASP A 85 -8.94 4.93 -7.66
N ARG A 86 -8.67 3.92 -8.51
CA ARG A 86 -9.71 3.09 -9.09
C ARG A 86 -10.29 2.18 -8.02
N ALA A 87 -11.61 2.25 -7.82
CA ALA A 87 -12.36 1.38 -6.92
C ALA A 87 -12.59 -0.03 -7.51
N VAL A 88 -11.54 -0.65 -8.06
CA VAL A 88 -11.56 -2.03 -8.59
C VAL A 88 -10.73 -2.92 -7.68
N LEU A 89 -11.19 -4.16 -7.46
CA LEU A 89 -10.39 -5.16 -6.78
C LEU A 89 -9.11 -5.43 -7.57
N ALA A 90 -8.01 -5.73 -6.90
CA ALA A 90 -6.77 -6.09 -7.58
C ALA A 90 -6.93 -7.42 -8.34
N PHE A 91 -6.62 -7.40 -9.63
CA PHE A 91 -6.45 -8.58 -10.49
C PHE A 91 -5.26 -8.29 -11.41
N GLU A 92 -4.72 -9.31 -12.09
CA GLU A 92 -3.41 -9.20 -12.76
C GLU A 92 -3.27 -7.97 -13.67
N GLU A 93 -4.26 -7.69 -14.52
CA GLU A 93 -4.22 -6.54 -15.43
C GLU A 93 -4.42 -5.21 -14.69
N ALA A 94 -5.19 -5.17 -13.60
CA ALA A 94 -5.28 -3.98 -12.77
C ALA A 94 -3.96 -3.71 -12.04
N ILE A 95 -3.32 -4.76 -11.49
CA ILE A 95 -2.02 -4.68 -10.80
C ILE A 95 -0.95 -4.17 -11.77
N GLU A 96 -0.91 -4.71 -12.98
CA GLU A 96 0.01 -4.27 -14.03
C GLU A 96 -0.25 -2.81 -14.42
N ALA A 97 -1.51 -2.42 -14.61
CA ALA A 97 -1.86 -1.02 -14.94
C ALA A 97 -1.45 -0.05 -13.81
N GLU A 98 -1.62 -0.46 -12.56
CA GLU A 98 -1.23 0.34 -11.40
C GLU A 98 0.29 0.47 -11.28
N TYR A 99 1.01 -0.62 -11.51
CA TYR A 99 2.47 -0.62 -11.57
C TYR A 99 2.96 0.37 -12.62
N LEU A 100 2.45 0.29 -13.85
CA LEU A 100 2.83 1.20 -14.94
C LEU A 100 2.45 2.66 -14.62
N ALA A 101 1.32 2.89 -13.93
CA ALA A 101 0.93 4.23 -13.50
C ALA A 101 1.92 4.81 -12.48
N ALA A 102 2.35 4.01 -11.50
CA ALA A 102 3.34 4.40 -10.49
C ALA A 102 4.69 4.72 -11.14
N GLU A 103 5.22 3.83 -11.99
CA GLU A 103 6.48 4.05 -12.73
C GLU A 103 6.42 5.32 -13.59
N LYS A 104 5.30 5.51 -14.30
CA LYS A 104 5.11 6.68 -15.16
C LYS A 104 5.07 7.98 -14.36
N LEU A 105 4.51 7.98 -13.15
CA LEU A 105 4.51 9.17 -12.29
C LEU A 105 5.92 9.52 -11.83
N LEU A 106 6.74 8.52 -11.47
CA LEU A 106 8.13 8.71 -11.05
C LEU A 106 9.05 9.16 -12.19
N ALA A 107 8.79 8.70 -13.41
CA ALA A 107 9.57 9.07 -14.59
C ALA A 107 9.22 10.45 -15.17
N ARG A 108 8.22 11.16 -14.62
CA ARG A 108 7.79 12.46 -15.16
C ARG A 108 8.82 13.55 -14.85
N PRO A 109 9.17 14.41 -15.83
CA PRO A 109 10.05 15.55 -15.61
C PRO A 109 9.49 16.59 -14.64
N VAL A 110 8.15 16.71 -14.58
CA VAL A 110 7.44 17.62 -13.68
C VAL A 110 6.82 16.81 -12.56
N THR A 111 7.20 17.13 -11.32
CA THR A 111 6.70 16.47 -10.12
C THR A 111 5.19 16.64 -10.00
N PRO A 112 4.40 15.55 -10.08
CA PRO A 112 2.95 15.61 -9.94
C PRO A 112 2.52 16.04 -8.53
N ALA A 113 1.35 16.69 -8.40
CA ALA A 113 0.85 17.20 -7.12
C ALA A 113 0.85 16.14 -6.00
N MET A 114 0.47 14.90 -6.30
CA MET A 114 0.48 13.79 -5.33
C MET A 114 1.88 13.50 -4.76
N VAL A 115 2.93 13.58 -5.59
CA VAL A 115 4.32 13.40 -5.13
C VAL A 115 4.77 14.57 -4.26
N ILE A 116 4.27 15.79 -4.54
CA ILE A 116 4.57 16.99 -3.76
C ILE A 116 3.88 16.95 -2.39
N THR A 117 2.60 16.57 -2.35
CA THR A 117 1.80 16.59 -1.12
C THR A 117 2.04 15.37 -0.23
N GLN A 118 2.52 14.27 -0.81
CA GLN A 118 2.79 13.01 -0.11
C GLN A 118 4.18 12.48 -0.46
N PRO A 119 5.26 13.13 0.02
CA PRO A 119 6.62 12.71 -0.28
C PRO A 119 6.88 11.24 0.09
N GLY A 120 7.48 10.46 -0.81
CA GLY A 120 7.83 9.06 -0.58
C GLY A 120 6.68 8.07 -0.80
N TYR A 121 5.43 8.54 -0.94
CA TYR A 121 4.26 7.68 -1.13
C TYR A 121 4.33 6.89 -2.45
N VAL A 122 4.55 7.59 -3.57
CA VAL A 122 4.55 6.96 -4.91
C VAL A 122 5.76 6.05 -5.08
N GLU A 123 6.90 6.45 -4.52
CA GLU A 123 8.11 5.64 -4.45
C GLU A 123 7.87 4.34 -3.70
N ALA A 124 7.17 4.40 -2.55
CA ALA A 124 6.81 3.24 -1.76
C ALA A 124 5.82 2.31 -2.50
N VAL A 125 4.81 2.86 -3.17
CA VAL A 125 3.87 2.08 -4.00
C VAL A 125 4.62 1.37 -5.13
N ALA A 126 5.45 2.10 -5.88
CA ALA A 126 6.23 1.55 -6.98
C ALA A 126 7.20 0.46 -6.50
N ALA A 127 7.94 0.70 -5.42
CA ALA A 127 8.85 -0.29 -4.83
C ALA A 127 8.11 -1.56 -4.38
N THR A 128 6.93 -1.40 -3.76
CA THR A 128 6.09 -2.54 -3.34
C THR A 128 5.64 -3.36 -4.54
N LEU A 129 5.16 -2.71 -5.62
CA LEU A 129 4.71 -3.40 -6.84
C LEU A 129 5.88 -4.03 -7.62
N ARG A 130 7.04 -3.36 -7.70
CA ARG A 130 8.26 -3.96 -8.29
C ARG A 130 8.61 -5.26 -7.58
N TRP A 131 8.65 -5.24 -6.25
CA TRP A 131 9.00 -6.41 -5.45
C TRP A 131 7.91 -7.50 -5.50
N ALA A 132 6.68 -7.18 -5.09
CA ALA A 132 5.63 -8.17 -4.87
C ALA A 132 5.02 -8.75 -6.17
N TRP A 133 4.97 -7.94 -7.23
CA TRP A 133 4.35 -8.30 -8.51
C TRP A 133 5.37 -8.55 -9.63
N ARG A 134 6.35 -7.67 -9.80
CA ARG A 134 7.38 -7.86 -10.85
C ARG A 134 8.51 -8.79 -10.42
N VAL A 135 8.62 -9.12 -9.14
CA VAL A 135 9.76 -9.89 -8.56
C VAL A 135 11.10 -9.22 -8.88
N GLN A 136 11.10 -7.90 -8.78
CA GLN A 136 12.25 -7.04 -9.07
C GLN A 136 12.57 -6.15 -7.88
N GLY A 137 13.86 -6.07 -7.54
CA GLY A 137 14.33 -5.32 -6.37
C GLY A 137 14.05 -6.02 -5.05
N ALA A 138 14.36 -5.33 -3.96
CA ALA A 138 14.12 -5.82 -2.60
C ALA A 138 12.78 -5.32 -2.07
N ALA A 139 12.27 -5.97 -1.02
CA ALA A 139 11.14 -5.46 -0.26
C ALA A 139 11.45 -4.03 0.23
N PRO A 140 10.48 -3.10 0.18
CA PRO A 140 10.64 -1.77 0.76
C PRO A 140 11.14 -1.83 2.20
N VAL A 141 12.19 -1.05 2.50
CA VAL A 141 12.71 -0.92 3.85
C VAL A 141 11.97 0.22 4.53
N LEU A 142 11.23 -0.10 5.59
CA LEU A 142 10.51 0.88 6.40
C LEU A 142 11.37 1.26 7.60
N VAL A 143 11.84 2.51 7.63
CA VAL A 143 12.66 3.04 8.72
C VAL A 143 11.82 4.04 9.51
N PRO A 144 11.63 3.85 10.83
CA PRO A 144 10.92 4.81 11.65
C PRO A 144 11.61 6.17 11.63
N VAL A 145 10.86 7.24 11.34
CA VAL A 145 11.35 8.60 11.48
C VAL A 145 11.37 8.98 12.97
N ALA A 146 12.53 9.43 13.47
CA ALA A 146 12.66 9.94 14.82
C ALA A 146 11.72 11.14 15.03
N ALA A 147 11.09 11.25 16.21
CA ALA A 147 10.28 12.42 16.53
C ALA A 147 11.22 13.63 16.57
N GLY A 148 10.88 14.67 15.79
CA GLY A 148 11.46 16.01 15.97
C GLY A 148 10.84 16.74 17.15
#